data_AF-A0AB33UFW9-F1
#
_entry.id   AF-A0AB33UFW9-F1
#
_cell.length_a   1.000
_cell.length_b   1.000
_cell.length_c   1.000
_cell.angle_alpha   90.00
_cell.angle_beta   90.00
_cell.angle_gamma   90.00
#
_symmetry.space_group_name_H-M   'P 1'
#
loop_
_entity.id
_entity.type
_entity.pdbx_description
1 polymer ?
#
loop_
_entity_poly.entity_id
_entity_poly.type
_entity_poly.pdbx_seq_one_letter_code
_entity_poly.pdbx_strand_id
1 'polypeptide(L)'
;MGLIESNLQSASHYAQMIMDSANRIESGGKGSKDSTSTISGNRLADSYIDKEYQYALQITGQLKNFVSNVQTIASNFEAVDTRLAGTIEAELGSALQTPSSGFDPFSPSRS
;
A
#
# COMPACT_ATOMS: atom_id res chain seq x y z
N MET A 1 -17.72 6.67 17.55
CA MET A 1 -16.37 6.38 17.01
C MET A 1 -16.56 5.82 15.62
N GLY A 2 -16.02 6.47 14.59
CA GLY A 2 -16.14 5.97 13.22
C GLY A 2 -15.26 4.73 13.05
N LEU A 3 -15.84 3.65 12.52
CA LEU A 3 -15.07 2.52 12.03
C LEU A 3 -14.18 3.05 10.90
N ILE A 4 -12.86 2.93 11.03
CA ILE A 4 -11.97 3.10 9.88
C ILE A 4 -12.23 1.84 9.03
N GLU A 5 -13.06 1.96 8.01
CA GLU A 5 -13.25 0.88 7.03
C GLU A 5 -12.19 1.01 5.95
N SER A 6 -11.47 -0.07 5.68
CA SER A 6 -10.48 -0.08 4.62
C SER A 6 -11.12 -0.29 3.26
N ASN A 7 -10.88 0.63 2.34
CA ASN A 7 -11.16 0.46 0.92
C ASN A 7 -9.90 -0.03 0.17
N LEU A 8 -9.27 -1.07 0.73
CA LEU A 8 -8.06 -1.73 0.23
C LEU A 8 -8.14 -2.06 -1.26
N GLN A 9 -9.29 -2.55 -1.71
CA GLN A 9 -9.50 -2.93 -3.10
C GLN A 9 -9.43 -1.72 -4.05
N SER A 10 -10.11 -0.61 -3.73
CA SER A 10 -10.05 0.59 -4.56
C SER A 10 -8.65 1.22 -4.49
N ALA A 11 -8.05 1.28 -3.30
CA ALA A 11 -6.70 1.82 -3.13
C ALA A 11 -5.66 1.04 -3.96
N SER A 12 -5.72 -0.29 -3.91
CA SER A 12 -4.83 -1.16 -4.69
C SER A 12 -5.08 -1.03 -6.20
N HIS A 13 -6.34 -0.91 -6.62
CA HIS A 13 -6.71 -0.70 -8.02
C HIS A 13 -6.08 0.59 -8.58
N TYR A 14 -6.28 1.72 -7.89
CA TYR A 14 -5.70 3.00 -8.32
C TYR A 14 -4.17 3.02 -8.20
N ALA A 15 -3.60 2.38 -7.17
CA ALA A 15 -2.16 2.25 -7.04
C ALA A 15 -1.54 1.48 -8.22
N GLN A 16 -2.19 0.41 -8.69
CA GLN A 16 -1.75 -0.32 -9.88
C GLN A 16 -1.84 0.56 -11.14
N MET A 17 -2.94 1.28 -11.34
CA MET A 17 -3.08 2.20 -12.48
C MET A 17 -2.01 3.30 -12.50
N ILE A 18 -1.64 3.80 -11.32
CA ILE A 18 -0.57 4.79 -11.16
C ILE A 18 0.79 4.16 -11.50
N MET A 19 1.06 2.95 -11.02
CA MET A 19 2.28 2.22 -11.32
C MET A 19 2.42 1.94 -12.82
N ASP A 20 1.35 1.51 -13.47
CA ASP A 20 1.32 1.28 -14.92
C ASP A 20 1.59 2.58 -15.68
N SER A 21 0.99 3.70 -15.24
CA SER A 21 1.21 5.02 -15.82
C SER A 21 2.65 5.49 -15.64
N ALA A 22 3.25 5.27 -14.48
CA ALA A 22 4.66 5.58 -14.21
C ALA A 22 5.58 4.77 -15.12
N ASN A 23 5.32 3.48 -15.29
CA ASN A 23 6.07 2.61 -16.18
C ASN A 23 5.95 3.07 -17.65
N ARG A 24 4.77 3.53 -18.07
CA ARG A 24 4.57 4.08 -19.42
C ARG A 24 5.38 5.34 -19.66
N ILE A 25 5.42 6.26 -18.70
CA ILE A 25 6.24 7.48 -18.79
C ILE A 25 7.73 7.11 -18.91
N GLU A 26 8.20 6.19 -18.07
CA GLU A 26 9.59 5.72 -18.10
C GLU A 26 9.95 5.03 -19.42
N SER A 27 9.03 4.23 -19.97
CA SER A 27 9.20 3.53 -21.26
C SER A 27 9.23 4.47 -22.47
N GLY A 28 8.73 5.71 -22.33
CA GLY A 28 8.76 6.71 -23.39
C GLY A 28 10.19 7.09 -23.81
N GLY A 29 11.17 6.80 -22.97
CA GLY A 29 12.59 6.95 -23.30
C GLY A 29 13.02 8.40 -23.48
N LYS A 30 14.18 8.57 -24.10
CA LYS A 30 14.81 9.88 -24.32
C LYS A 30 14.62 10.31 -25.77
N GLY A 31 14.28 11.59 -25.98
CA GLY A 31 14.16 12.17 -27.31
C GLY A 31 15.46 12.04 -28.12
N SER A 32 15.33 11.91 -29.43
CA SER A 32 16.48 11.87 -30.34
C SER A 32 17.09 13.25 -30.50
N LYS A 33 18.41 13.33 -30.42
CA LYS A 33 19.18 14.56 -30.64
C LYS A 33 19.55 14.72 -32.11
N ASP A 34 19.55 15.96 -32.59
CA ASP A 34 20.17 16.28 -33.88
C ASP A 34 21.66 16.50 -33.65
N SER A 35 22.50 15.60 -34.18
CA SER A 35 23.96 15.68 -34.05
C SER A 35 24.65 16.43 -35.20
N THR A 36 23.89 16.89 -36.19
CA THR A 36 24.43 17.47 -37.44
C THR A 36 24.37 18.99 -37.42
N SER A 37 23.31 19.58 -36.88
CA SER A 37 23.12 21.03 -36.93
C SER A 37 24.01 21.78 -35.93
N THR A 38 24.68 22.84 -36.41
CA THR A 38 25.56 23.69 -35.57
C THR A 38 24.89 24.97 -35.06
N ILE A 39 23.61 25.18 -35.42
CA ILE A 39 22.84 26.34 -34.99
C ILE A 39 22.72 26.38 -33.45
N SER A 40 22.77 27.58 -32.87
CA SER A 40 22.74 27.75 -31.41
C SER A 40 21.53 27.08 -30.75
N GLY A 41 20.38 27.08 -31.43
CA GLY A 41 19.16 26.42 -30.96
C GLY A 41 19.31 24.90 -30.77
N ASN A 42 20.22 24.25 -31.50
CA ASN A 42 20.42 22.81 -31.41
C ASN A 42 21.03 22.40 -30.06
N ARG A 43 22.05 23.13 -29.59
CA ARG A 43 22.64 22.90 -28.25
C ARG A 43 21.62 23.13 -27.14
N LEU A 44 20.73 24.10 -27.33
CA LEU A 44 19.66 24.38 -26.37
C LEU A 44 18.63 23.24 -26.34
N ALA A 45 18.20 22.76 -27.51
CA ALA A 45 17.31 21.61 -27.64
C ALA A 45 17.91 20.35 -27.00
N ASP A 46 19.19 20.05 -27.24
CA ASP A 46 19.90 18.93 -26.60
C ASP A 46 19.85 18.99 -25.07
N SER A 47 20.05 20.18 -24.49
CA SER A 47 19.97 20.38 -23.04
C SER A 47 18.56 20.17 -22.52
N TYR A 48 17.54 20.61 -23.26
CA TYR A 48 16.15 20.38 -22.87
C TYR A 48 15.74 18.92 -22.96
N ILE A 49 16.14 18.20 -24.02
CA ILE A 49 15.92 16.75 -24.13
C ILE A 49 16.51 16.00 -22.93
N ASP A 50 17.72 16.37 -22.51
CA ASP A 50 18.34 15.77 -21.32
C ASP A 50 17.56 16.09 -20.04
N LYS A 51 17.15 17.35 -19.85
CA LYS A 51 16.40 17.79 -18.67
C LYS A 51 15.02 17.16 -18.59
N GLU A 52 14.29 17.11 -19.70
CA GLU A 52 12.96 16.47 -19.78
C GLU A 52 13.03 15.00 -19.42
N TYR A 53 14.05 14.28 -19.91
CA TYR A 53 14.27 12.90 -19.51
C TYR A 53 14.56 12.76 -18.01
N GLN A 54 15.38 13.64 -17.44
CA GLN A 54 15.61 13.65 -15.98
C GLN A 54 14.34 13.95 -15.19
N TYR A 55 13.50 14.89 -15.65
CA TYR A 55 12.22 15.19 -15.03
C TYR A 55 11.27 13.99 -15.09
N ALA A 56 11.23 13.27 -16.22
CA ALA A 56 10.45 12.05 -16.35
C ALA A 56 10.90 10.98 -15.33
N LEU A 57 12.21 10.78 -15.16
CA LEU A 57 12.75 9.85 -14.15
C LEU A 57 12.41 10.28 -12.72
N GLN A 58 12.49 11.58 -12.42
CA GLN A 58 12.13 12.10 -11.09
C GLN A 58 10.64 11.91 -10.79
N ILE A 59 9.77 12.26 -11.73
CA ILE A 59 8.31 12.11 -11.57
C ILE A 59 7.95 10.64 -11.40
N THR A 60 8.46 9.76 -12.26
CA THR A 60 8.17 8.32 -12.18
C THR A 60 8.69 7.70 -10.88
N GLY A 61 9.86 8.11 -10.40
CA GLY A 61 10.37 7.71 -9.09
C GLY A 61 9.43 8.11 -7.94
N GLN A 62 8.91 9.34 -7.95
CA GLN A 62 7.94 9.79 -6.94
C GLN A 62 6.63 9.02 -7.02
N LEU A 63 6.13 8.71 -8.22
CA LEU A 63 4.92 7.91 -8.40
C LEU A 63 5.10 6.49 -7.86
N LYS A 64 6.25 5.85 -8.11
CA LYS A 64 6.56 4.52 -7.58
C LYS A 64 6.65 4.53 -6.05
N ASN A 65 7.27 5.56 -5.46
CA ASN A 65 7.31 5.73 -4.00
C ASN A 65 5.90 5.89 -3.41
N PHE A 66 5.06 6.69 -4.06
CA PHE A 66 3.67 6.86 -3.64
C PHE A 66 2.91 5.51 -3.63
N VAL A 67 3.04 4.71 -4.69
CA VAL A 67 2.42 3.38 -4.76
C VAL A 67 2.92 2.46 -3.64
N SER A 68 4.24 2.46 -3.36
CA SER A 68 4.82 1.68 -2.27
C SER A 68 4.27 2.09 -0.90
N ASN A 69 4.06 3.40 -0.68
CA ASN A 69 3.42 3.89 0.55
C ASN A 69 1.97 3.40 0.68
N VAL A 70 1.20 3.45 -0.40
CA VAL A 70 -0.19 2.94 -0.40
C VAL A 70 -0.22 1.45 -0.05
N GLN A 71 0.66 0.65 -0.65
CA GLN A 71 0.77 -0.79 -0.35
C GLN A 71 1.18 -1.03 1.11
N THR A 72 2.09 -0.22 1.65
CA THR A 72 2.52 -0.32 3.06
C THR A 72 1.36 -0.02 4.02
N ILE A 73 0.60 1.04 3.74
CA ILE A 73 -0.58 1.41 4.55
C ILE A 73 -1.63 0.29 4.48
N ALA A 74 -1.86 -0.28 3.29
CA ALA A 74 -2.73 -1.42 3.06
C ALA A 74 -2.33 -2.63 3.95
N SER A 75 -1.06 -3.04 3.90
CA SER A 75 -0.56 -4.15 4.74
C SER A 75 -0.65 -3.84 6.24
N ASN A 76 -0.38 -2.60 6.64
CA ASN A 76 -0.52 -2.20 8.05
C ASN A 76 -1.98 -2.28 8.52
N PHE A 77 -2.94 -1.95 7.65
CA PHE A 77 -4.36 -2.08 7.98
C PHE A 77 -4.76 -3.54 8.18
N GLU A 78 -4.38 -4.44 7.25
CA GLU A 78 -4.64 -5.88 7.36
C GLU A 78 -4.01 -6.49 8.61
N ALA A 79 -2.79 -6.07 8.96
CA ALA A 79 -2.10 -6.53 10.16
C ALA A 79 -2.82 -6.11 11.45
N VAL A 80 -3.33 -4.87 11.51
CA VAL A 80 -4.12 -4.37 12.64
C VAL A 80 -5.45 -5.11 12.75
N ASP A 81 -6.14 -5.31 11.63
CA ASP A 81 -7.42 -6.02 11.56
C ASP A 81 -7.28 -7.47 12.05
N THR A 82 -6.27 -8.19 11.55
CA THR A 82 -5.95 -9.56 11.95
C THR A 82 -5.62 -9.65 13.45
N ARG A 83 -4.83 -8.70 13.96
CA ARG A 83 -4.47 -8.66 15.39
C ARG A 83 -5.70 -8.41 16.27
N LEU A 84 -6.59 -7.52 15.83
CA LEU A 84 -7.83 -7.22 16.56
C LEU A 84 -8.75 -8.44 16.58
N ALA A 85 -8.96 -9.10 15.44
CA ALA A 85 -9.75 -10.32 15.34
C ALA A 85 -9.25 -11.41 16.28
N GLY A 86 -7.93 -11.68 16.28
CA GLY A 86 -7.34 -12.68 17.18
C GLY A 86 -7.46 -12.31 18.67
N THR A 87 -7.40 -11.02 19.02
CA THR A 87 -7.62 -10.57 20.41
C THR A 87 -9.06 -10.83 20.84
N ILE A 88 -10.03 -10.51 19.97
CA ILE A 88 -11.45 -10.75 20.23
C ILE A 88 -11.73 -12.25 20.41
N GLU A 89 -11.18 -13.10 19.53
CA GLU A 89 -11.33 -14.56 19.64
C GLU A 89 -10.76 -15.11 20.96
N ALA A 90 -9.59 -14.64 21.38
CA ALA A 90 -8.95 -15.05 22.62
C ALA A 90 -9.77 -14.63 23.86
N GLU A 91 -10.27 -13.39 23.89
CA GLU A 91 -11.11 -12.89 24.98
C GLU A 91 -12.45 -13.64 25.04
N LEU A 92 -13.08 -13.91 23.89
CA LEU A 92 -14.33 -14.67 23.83
C LEU A 92 -14.13 -16.13 24.30
N GLY A 93 -13.05 -16.77 23.89
CA GLY A 93 -12.69 -18.12 24.34
C GLY A 93 -12.45 -18.17 25.86
N SER A 94 -11.78 -17.16 26.41
CA SER A 94 -11.55 -17.07 27.86
C SER A 94 -12.84 -16.76 28.65
N ALA A 95 -13.76 -15.98 28.09
CA ALA A 95 -15.05 -15.68 28.72
C ALA A 95 -15.99 -16.90 28.76
N LEU A 96 -15.94 -17.74 27.72
CA LEU A 96 -16.71 -19.00 27.64
C LEU A 96 -16.11 -20.13 28.51
N GLN A 97 -14.86 -20.00 28.95
CA GLN A 97 -14.17 -20.93 29.86
C GLN A 97 -14.30 -20.56 31.34
N THR A 98 -15.34 -19.82 31.74
CA THR A 98 -15.65 -19.69 33.18
C THR A 98 -15.82 -21.10 33.76
N PRO A 99 -14.95 -21.52 34.71
CA PRO A 99 -15.06 -22.85 35.27
C PRO A 99 -16.40 -22.93 35.99
N SER A 100 -17.16 -23.98 35.70
CA SER A 100 -18.29 -24.45 36.52
C SER A 100 -17.75 -24.95 37.87
N SER A 101 -17.04 -24.10 38.62
CA SER A 101 -16.50 -24.45 39.91
C SER A 101 -17.63 -24.47 40.94
N GLY A 102 -18.29 -25.62 41.04
CA GLY A 102 -18.41 -26.26 42.34
C GLY A 102 -19.72 -26.12 43.10
N PHE A 103 -20.87 -25.85 42.47
CA PHE A 103 -22.15 -26.14 43.13
C PHE A 103 -23.12 -26.82 42.17
N ASP A 104 -23.21 -28.15 42.30
CA ASP A 104 -24.34 -28.92 41.79
C ASP A 104 -25.33 -29.12 42.96
N PRO A 105 -26.45 -28.35 43.02
CA PRO A 105 -27.44 -28.46 44.09
C PRO A 105 -28.13 -29.82 44.17
N PHE A 106 -27.92 -30.70 43.19
CA PHE A 106 -28.55 -32.02 43.11
C PHE A 106 -27.58 -33.18 43.34
N SER A 107 -26.32 -32.92 43.71
CA SER A 107 -25.42 -34.00 44.11
C SER A 107 -25.87 -34.59 45.47
N PRO A 108 -26.24 -35.88 45.55
CA PRO A 108 -26.70 -36.47 46.80
C PRO A 108 -25.53 -36.58 47.76
N SER A 109 -25.69 -36.00 48.96
CA SER A 109 -24.76 -36.17 50.07
C SER A 109 -24.62 -37.65 50.40
N ARG A 110 -23.45 -38.23 50.14
CA ARG A 110 -23.14 -39.60 50.58
C ARG A 110 -23.00 -39.57 52.12
N SER A 111 -23.98 -40.19 52.78
CA SER A 111 -23.97 -40.56 54.20
C SER A 111 -22.99 -41.68 54.49
#